data_AF-A0A925XZC2-F1
#
_entry.id   AF-A0A925XZC2-F1
#
_cell.length_a   1.000
_cell.length_b   1.000
_cell.length_c   1.000
_cell.angle_alpha   90.00
_cell.angle_beta   90.00
_cell.angle_gamma   90.00
#
_symmetry.space_group_name_H-M   'P 1'
#
loop_
_entity.id
_entity.type
_entity.pdbx_description
1 polymer ?
#
loop_
_entity_poly.entity_id
_entity_poly.type
_entity_poly.pdbx_seq_one_letter_code
_entity_poly.pdbx_strand_id
1 'polypeptide(L)'
;MKQFAELCIDLERTSHESVQQHLFGRYTSAVPSSDAETAMALLAGSLSVRVMRPRDLADLLINYTNTTRWLFEQCRGLGGTLVDTAVLLLPKTTSQCQLQLGELIDWLSSLRGVSKESQSAAIIELLNMCSVQERTTLARLLAETLAGERRLP
;
A
#
# COMPACT_ATOMS: atom_id res chain seq x y z
N MET A 1 8.34 -4.05 -5.22
CA MET A 1 6.98 -3.51 -5.05
C MET A 1 5.94 -4.12 -6.00
N LYS A 2 6.12 -4.04 -7.33
CA LYS A 2 5.14 -4.54 -8.33
C LYS A 2 4.56 -5.94 -8.05
N GLN A 3 5.43 -6.94 -7.89
CA GLN A 3 5.02 -8.33 -7.67
C GLN A 3 4.22 -8.50 -6.35
N PHE A 4 4.53 -7.70 -5.34
CA PHE A 4 3.80 -7.72 -4.07
C PHE A 4 2.41 -7.08 -4.20
N ALA A 5 2.29 -5.99 -4.96
CA ALA A 5 0.99 -5.39 -5.27
C ALA A 5 0.09 -6.36 -6.06
N GLU A 6 0.66 -7.06 -7.05
CA GLU A 6 -0.03 -8.11 -7.80
C GLU A 6 -0.51 -9.25 -6.88
N LEU A 7 0.34 -9.72 -5.96
CA LEU A 7 -0.06 -10.71 -4.95
C LEU A 7 -1.23 -10.21 -4.10
N CYS A 8 -1.17 -8.98 -3.59
CA CYS A 8 -2.25 -8.43 -2.76
C CYS A 8 -3.59 -8.40 -3.49
N ILE A 9 -3.58 -7.99 -4.77
CA ILE A 9 -4.78 -7.92 -5.61
C ILE A 9 -5.31 -9.33 -5.89
N ASP A 10 -4.44 -10.27 -6.24
CA ASP A 10 -4.86 -11.66 -6.53
C ASP A 10 -5.45 -12.32 -5.27
N LEU A 11 -4.90 -12.02 -4.09
CA LEU A 11 -5.44 -12.50 -2.80
C LEU A 11 -6.81 -11.88 -2.46
N GLU A 12 -7.07 -10.63 -2.82
CA GLU A 12 -8.40 -10.01 -2.61
C GLU A 12 -9.49 -10.62 -3.48
N ARG A 13 -9.12 -11.26 -4.59
CA ARG A 13 -10.06 -11.86 -5.54
C ARG A 13 -10.47 -13.28 -5.17
N THR A 14 -9.92 -13.85 -4.10
CA THR A 14 -10.17 -15.25 -3.73
C THR A 14 -10.33 -15.46 -2.22
N SER A 15 -11.32 -16.26 -1.87
CA SER A 15 -11.52 -16.79 -0.51
C SER A 15 -11.12 -18.26 -0.38
N HIS A 16 -10.67 -18.90 -1.46
CA HIS A 16 -10.29 -20.32 -1.46
C HIS A 16 -8.85 -20.50 -0.95
N GLU A 17 -8.70 -21.22 0.16
CA GLU A 17 -7.41 -21.48 0.81
C GLU A 17 -6.38 -22.11 -0.13
N SER A 18 -6.78 -23.11 -0.92
CA SER A 18 -5.90 -23.77 -1.89
C SER A 18 -5.37 -22.81 -2.97
N VAL A 19 -6.18 -21.85 -3.40
CA VAL A 19 -5.76 -20.81 -4.35
C VAL A 19 -4.79 -19.85 -3.68
N GLN A 20 -5.05 -19.45 -2.43
CA GLN A 20 -4.15 -18.59 -1.66
C GLN A 20 -2.77 -19.25 -1.46
N GLN A 21 -2.73 -20.54 -1.09
CA GLN A 21 -1.48 -21.30 -0.99
C GLN A 21 -0.70 -21.33 -2.31
N HIS A 22 -1.40 -21.51 -3.43
CA HIS A 22 -0.76 -21.47 -4.75
C HIS A 22 -0.18 -20.08 -5.08
N LEU A 23 -0.91 -19.00 -4.75
CA LEU A 23 -0.44 -17.62 -4.94
C LEU A 23 0.81 -17.32 -4.09
N PHE A 24 0.83 -17.77 -2.84
CA PHE A 24 2.02 -17.66 -1.98
C PHE A 24 3.21 -18.44 -2.55
N GLY A 25 3.01 -19.68 -2.99
CA GLY A 25 4.07 -20.49 -3.62
C GLY A 25 4.63 -19.83 -4.89
N ARG A 26 3.74 -19.29 -5.74
CA ARG A 26 4.15 -18.56 -6.96
C ARG A 26 4.96 -17.32 -6.62
N TYR A 27 4.51 -16.52 -5.66
CA TYR A 27 5.19 -15.30 -5.27
C TYR A 27 6.57 -15.58 -4.67
N THR A 28 6.63 -16.47 -3.67
CA THR A 28 7.89 -16.81 -2.97
C THR A 28 8.94 -17.42 -3.89
N SER A 29 8.53 -18.10 -4.97
CA SER A 29 9.45 -18.63 -5.98
C SER A 29 9.95 -17.56 -6.97
N ALA A 30 9.32 -16.39 -7.04
CA ALA A 30 9.59 -15.34 -8.02
C ALA A 30 10.38 -14.15 -7.46
N VAL A 31 10.46 -14.00 -6.13
CA VAL A 31 11.18 -12.92 -5.43
C VAL A 31 12.40 -13.44 -4.66
N PRO A 32 13.36 -12.57 -4.30
CA PRO A 32 14.39 -12.91 -3.31
C PRO A 32 13.79 -13.38 -1.98
N SER A 33 14.51 -14.24 -1.25
CA SER A 33 14.03 -14.79 0.03
C SER A 33 13.71 -13.71 1.07
N SER A 34 14.49 -12.64 1.13
CA SER A 34 14.25 -11.49 2.02
C SER A 34 12.93 -10.77 1.73
N ASP A 35 12.58 -10.62 0.44
CA ASP A 35 11.32 -10.01 0.01
C ASP A 35 10.14 -10.96 0.29
N ALA A 36 10.33 -12.26 0.10
CA ALA A 36 9.35 -13.27 0.47
C ALA A 36 9.03 -13.25 1.98
N GLU A 37 10.05 -13.26 2.84
CA GLU A 37 9.91 -13.20 4.29
C GLU A 37 9.19 -11.92 4.73
N THR A 38 9.60 -10.78 4.16
CA THR A 38 8.98 -9.47 4.43
C THR A 38 7.52 -9.44 4.04
N ALA A 39 7.17 -9.94 2.85
CA ALA A 39 5.80 -10.02 2.37
C ALA A 39 4.93 -10.89 3.29
N MET A 40 5.41 -12.06 3.68
CA MET A 40 4.69 -12.95 4.59
C MET A 40 4.49 -12.30 5.96
N ALA A 41 5.51 -11.63 6.49
CA ALA A 41 5.41 -10.93 7.78
C ALA A 41 4.37 -9.79 7.75
N LEU A 42 4.31 -9.03 6.65
CA LEU A 42 3.32 -7.97 6.43
C LEU A 42 1.90 -8.54 6.34
N LEU A 43 1.71 -9.62 5.58
CA LEU A 43 0.40 -10.26 5.39
C LEU A 43 -0.08 -10.96 6.66
N ALA A 44 0.84 -11.47 7.48
CA ALA A 44 0.56 -12.00 8.82
C ALA A 44 0.13 -10.92 9.82
N GLY A 45 0.45 -9.65 9.55
CA GLY A 45 0.36 -8.56 10.54
C GLY A 45 1.47 -8.56 11.59
N SER A 46 2.42 -9.49 11.52
CA SER A 46 3.57 -9.56 12.42
C SER A 46 4.59 -8.43 12.17
N LEU A 47 4.56 -7.84 10.97
CA LEU A 47 5.31 -6.64 10.61
C LEU A 47 4.34 -5.50 10.28
N SER A 48 4.54 -4.34 10.89
CA SER A 48 3.82 -3.11 10.57
C SER A 48 4.79 -1.98 10.24
N VAL A 49 4.64 -1.43 9.04
CA VAL A 49 5.48 -0.34 8.52
C VAL A 49 4.72 0.98 8.46
N ARG A 50 3.64 1.09 9.24
CA ARG A 50 2.78 2.26 9.28
C ARG A 50 3.58 3.51 9.66
N VAL A 51 3.47 4.53 8.81
CA VAL A 51 4.14 5.82 8.95
C VAL A 51 3.18 6.90 9.47
N MET A 52 1.90 6.83 9.10
CA MET A 52 0.88 7.81 9.52
C MET A 52 -0.49 7.17 9.72
N ARG A 53 -1.49 7.95 10.14
CA ARG A 53 -2.86 7.44 10.29
C ARG A 53 -3.62 7.49 8.96
N PRO A 54 -4.61 6.61 8.73
CA PRO A 54 -5.45 6.64 7.53
C PRO A 54 -6.05 8.01 7.23
N ARG A 55 -6.50 8.70 8.29
CA ARG A 55 -7.03 10.06 8.18
C ARG A 55 -5.97 11.08 7.75
N ASP A 56 -4.78 11.00 8.31
CA ASP A 56 -3.68 11.92 7.96
C ASP A 56 -3.26 11.73 6.49
N LEU A 57 -3.19 10.47 6.02
CA LEU A 57 -2.89 10.17 4.62
C LEU A 57 -4.00 10.66 3.69
N ALA A 58 -5.27 10.46 4.06
CA ALA A 58 -6.39 10.95 3.25
C ALA A 58 -6.41 12.48 3.18
N ASP A 59 -6.24 13.17 4.30
CA ASP A 59 -6.19 14.63 4.35
C ASP A 59 -4.99 15.17 3.53
N LEU A 60 -3.84 14.50 3.60
CA LEU A 60 -2.67 14.82 2.78
C LEU A 60 -3.01 14.75 1.28
N LEU A 61 -3.62 13.66 0.82
CA LEU A 61 -3.93 13.45 -0.59
C LEU A 61 -5.02 14.41 -1.09
N ILE A 62 -6.07 14.66 -0.30
CA ILE A 62 -7.12 15.64 -0.61
C ILE A 62 -6.52 17.04 -0.80
N ASN A 63 -5.64 17.45 0.11
CA ASN A 63 -4.97 18.74 0.03
C ASN A 63 -4.03 18.81 -1.18
N TYR A 64 -3.26 17.74 -1.43
CA TYR A 64 -2.33 17.68 -2.57
C TYR A 64 -3.04 17.77 -3.92
N THR A 65 -4.20 17.12 -4.07
CA THR A 65 -4.99 17.14 -5.31
C THR A 65 -5.95 18.32 -5.38
N ASN A 66 -5.91 19.23 -4.41
CA ASN A 66 -6.84 20.36 -4.25
C ASN A 66 -8.32 19.92 -4.39
N THR A 67 -8.64 18.73 -3.89
CA THR A 67 -9.99 18.17 -3.96
C THR A 67 -10.83 18.73 -2.82
N THR A 68 -12.06 19.13 -3.10
CA THR A 68 -12.96 19.60 -2.05
C THR A 68 -13.38 18.43 -1.16
N ARG A 69 -13.42 18.64 0.16
CA ARG A 69 -13.82 17.60 1.12
C ARG A 69 -15.20 17.02 0.81
N TRP A 70 -16.13 17.85 0.39
CA TRP A 70 -17.47 17.41 -0.02
C TRP A 70 -17.41 16.40 -1.18
N LEU A 71 -16.62 16.65 -2.22
CA LEU A 71 -16.49 15.72 -3.35
C LEU A 71 -15.86 14.40 -2.91
N PHE A 72 -14.83 14.47 -2.07
CA PHE A 72 -14.21 13.27 -1.50
C PHE A 72 -15.21 12.42 -0.72
N GLU A 73 -16.05 13.04 0.11
CA GLU A 73 -17.08 12.34 0.89
C GLU A 73 -18.13 11.67 -0.01
N GLN A 74 -18.50 12.28 -1.15
CA GLN A 74 -19.36 11.64 -2.13
C GLN A 74 -18.70 10.38 -2.73
N CYS A 75 -17.41 10.45 -3.07
CA CYS A 75 -16.67 9.29 -3.57
C CYS A 75 -16.55 8.18 -2.51
N ARG A 76 -16.37 8.54 -1.23
CA ARG A 76 -16.33 7.59 -0.11
C ARG A 76 -17.61 6.77 0.02
N GLY A 77 -18.76 7.35 -0.32
CA GLY A 77 -20.06 6.68 -0.28
C GLY A 77 -20.22 5.51 -1.26
N LEU A 78 -19.32 5.38 -2.25
CA LEU A 78 -19.37 4.34 -3.28
C LEU A 78 -18.65 3.03 -2.88
N GLY A 79 -18.03 2.98 -1.69
CA GLY A 79 -17.32 1.81 -1.16
C GLY A 79 -15.79 1.97 -1.18
N GLY A 80 -15.11 1.10 -0.41
CA GLY A 80 -13.65 1.10 -0.23
C GLY A 80 -13.19 1.70 1.11
N THR A 81 -11.90 1.52 1.43
CA THR A 81 -11.29 2.10 2.63
C THR A 81 -11.03 3.60 2.45
N LEU A 82 -10.78 4.31 3.55
CA LEU A 82 -10.51 5.75 3.51
C LEU A 82 -9.28 6.04 2.67
N VAL A 83 -8.28 5.18 2.78
CA VAL A 83 -7.02 5.23 2.06
C VAL A 83 -7.23 4.93 0.59
N ASP A 84 -7.95 3.85 0.25
CA ASP A 84 -8.20 3.48 -1.15
C ASP A 84 -8.89 4.61 -1.91
N THR A 85 -9.92 5.22 -1.31
CA THR A 85 -10.62 6.35 -1.95
C THR A 85 -9.69 7.55 -2.14
N ALA A 86 -8.83 7.86 -1.16
CA ALA A 86 -7.92 9.01 -1.25
C ALA A 86 -6.85 8.83 -2.32
N VAL A 87 -6.35 7.60 -2.49
CA VAL A 87 -5.36 7.26 -3.52
C VAL A 87 -5.92 7.42 -4.93
N LEU A 88 -7.22 7.18 -5.13
CA LEU A 88 -7.88 7.37 -6.43
C LEU A 88 -7.93 8.84 -6.89
N LEU A 89 -7.72 9.79 -5.97
CA LEU A 89 -7.63 11.21 -6.31
C LEU A 89 -6.33 11.55 -7.05
N LEU A 90 -5.26 10.78 -6.83
CA LEU A 90 -3.97 11.05 -7.43
C LEU A 90 -4.04 10.97 -8.96
N PRO A 91 -3.33 11.85 -9.68
CA PRO A 91 -3.35 11.87 -11.13
C PRO A 91 -2.93 10.51 -11.72
N LYS A 92 -3.40 10.25 -12.94
CA LYS A 92 -2.98 9.06 -13.68
C LYS A 92 -1.46 9.12 -13.88
N THR A 93 -0.77 8.01 -13.61
CA THR A 93 0.65 7.86 -13.90
C THR A 93 0.86 6.58 -14.71
N THR A 94 1.84 6.62 -15.61
CA THR A 94 2.36 5.44 -16.32
C THR A 94 3.62 4.89 -15.67
N SER A 95 4.11 5.52 -14.60
CA SER A 95 5.27 5.08 -13.85
C SER A 95 5.04 3.75 -13.14
N GLN A 96 6.14 3.05 -12.87
CA GLN A 96 6.17 1.83 -12.07
C GLN A 96 7.22 2.01 -10.98
N CYS A 97 6.90 1.53 -9.78
CA CYS A 97 7.80 1.62 -8.65
C CYS A 97 9.03 0.73 -8.90
N GLN A 98 10.23 1.33 -8.89
CA GLN A 98 11.47 0.60 -9.11
C GLN A 98 11.99 -0.11 -7.85
N LEU A 99 11.47 0.25 -6.67
CA LEU A 99 11.93 -0.32 -5.40
C LEU A 99 11.46 -1.76 -5.21
N GLN A 100 12.36 -2.62 -4.74
CA GLN A 100 12.02 -3.93 -4.19
C GLN A 100 11.25 -3.77 -2.87
N LEU A 101 10.62 -4.85 -2.37
CA LEU A 101 9.80 -4.74 -1.17
C LEU A 101 10.66 -4.42 0.06
N GLY A 102 11.79 -5.11 0.24
CA GLY A 102 12.73 -4.83 1.33
C GLY A 102 13.24 -3.40 1.32
N GLU A 103 13.72 -2.92 0.17
CA GLU A 103 14.20 -1.52 0.00
C GLU A 103 13.12 -0.50 0.34
N LEU A 104 11.88 -0.78 -0.05
CA LEU A 104 10.73 0.07 0.29
C LEU A 104 10.51 0.09 1.80
N ILE A 105 10.59 -1.05 2.49
CA ILE A 105 10.41 -1.12 3.94
C ILE A 105 11.50 -0.35 4.68
N ASP A 106 12.74 -0.47 4.24
CA ASP A 106 13.87 0.29 4.81
C ASP A 106 13.66 1.79 4.61
N TRP A 107 13.25 2.19 3.40
CA TRP A 107 12.93 3.57 3.09
C TRP A 107 11.78 4.12 3.95
N LEU A 108 10.69 3.36 4.11
CA LEU A 108 9.56 3.74 4.97
C LEU A 108 9.98 3.86 6.44
N SER A 109 10.87 2.99 6.89
CA SER A 109 11.41 3.03 8.25
C SER A 109 12.29 4.28 8.46
N SER A 110 13.02 4.72 7.44
CA SER A 110 13.84 5.94 7.47
C SER A 110 13.01 7.23 7.62
N LEU A 111 11.74 7.21 7.23
CA LEU A 111 10.82 8.35 7.41
C LEU A 111 10.40 8.55 8.87
N ARG A 112 10.69 7.61 9.77
CA ARG A 112 10.39 7.75 11.20
C ARG A 112 11.34 8.78 11.82
N GLY A 113 10.79 9.87 12.34
CA GLY A 113 11.58 10.95 12.96
C GLY A 113 11.92 12.13 12.02
N VAL A 114 11.54 12.04 10.75
CA VAL A 114 11.55 13.17 9.82
C VAL A 114 10.40 14.12 10.17
N SER A 115 10.54 15.43 9.88
CA SER A 115 9.44 16.40 10.06
C SER A 115 8.20 15.98 9.27
N LYS A 116 7.02 16.38 9.75
CA LYS A 116 5.75 16.00 9.13
C LYS A 116 5.67 16.50 7.68
N GLU A 117 6.19 17.70 7.43
CA GLU A 117 6.22 18.33 6.12
C GLU A 117 7.11 17.55 5.14
N SER A 118 8.33 17.22 5.54
CA SER A 118 9.27 16.45 4.70
C SER A 118 8.78 15.01 4.49
N GLN A 119 8.20 14.39 5.50
CA GLN A 119 7.58 13.07 5.39
C GLN A 119 6.41 13.08 4.40
N SER A 120 5.55 14.10 4.46
CA SER A 120 4.42 14.26 3.56
C SER A 120 4.85 14.43 2.10
N ALA A 121 5.88 15.26 1.87
CA ALA A 121 6.44 15.47 0.54
C ALA A 121 7.03 14.18 -0.05
N ALA A 122 7.83 13.45 0.75
CA ALA A 122 8.44 12.20 0.33
C ALA A 122 7.40 11.12 -0.02
N ILE A 123 6.33 11.01 0.77
CA ILE A 123 5.24 10.06 0.50
C ILE A 123 4.52 10.39 -0.80
N ILE A 124 4.21 11.67 -1.05
CA ILE A 124 3.58 12.10 -2.30
C ILE A 124 4.47 11.77 -3.50
N GLU A 125 5.77 12.04 -3.40
CA GLU A 125 6.74 11.75 -4.45
C GLU A 125 6.77 10.24 -4.76
N LEU A 126 6.88 9.39 -3.74
CA LEU A 126 6.85 7.94 -3.91
C LEU A 126 5.55 7.46 -4.55
N LEU A 127 4.39 7.94 -4.11
CA LEU A 127 3.09 7.55 -4.67
C LEU A 127 2.97 7.94 -6.16
N ASN A 128 3.54 9.07 -6.57
CA ASN A 128 3.55 9.50 -7.98
C ASN A 128 4.47 8.66 -8.87
N MET A 129 5.48 8.01 -8.29
CA MET A 129 6.36 7.07 -9.00
C MET A 129 5.77 5.65 -9.10
N CYS A 130 4.64 5.39 -8.44
CA CYS A 130 3.98 4.09 -8.41
C CYS A 130 2.78 4.04 -9.37
N SER A 131 2.61 2.92 -10.06
CA SER A 131 1.39 2.65 -10.85
C SER A 131 0.15 2.67 -9.96
N VAL A 132 -1.05 2.74 -10.56
CA VAL A 132 -2.33 2.77 -9.82
C VAL A 132 -2.47 1.60 -8.84
N GLN A 133 -2.03 0.41 -9.22
CA GLN A 133 -2.10 -0.78 -8.37
C GLN A 133 -1.11 -0.69 -7.21
N GLU A 134 0.13 -0.33 -7.51
CA GLU A 134 1.20 -0.22 -6.51
C GLU A 134 0.89 0.85 -5.47
N ARG A 135 0.39 2.03 -5.89
CA ARG A 135 0.09 3.12 -4.96
C ARG A 135 -1.02 2.76 -3.96
N THR A 136 -1.99 1.94 -4.35
CA THR A 136 -3.06 1.49 -3.44
C THR A 136 -2.49 0.56 -2.37
N THR A 137 -1.70 -0.43 -2.76
CA THR A 137 -1.02 -1.32 -1.81
C THR A 137 -0.06 -0.55 -0.91
N LEU A 138 0.74 0.36 -1.47
CA LEU A 138 1.68 1.21 -0.72
C LEU A 138 0.95 2.11 0.28
N ALA A 139 -0.13 2.76 -0.13
CA ALA A 139 -0.90 3.64 0.74
C ALA A 139 -1.51 2.87 1.93
N ARG A 140 -1.97 1.63 1.70
CA ARG A 140 -2.40 0.75 2.79
C ARG A 140 -1.25 0.41 3.72
N LEU A 141 -0.07 0.05 3.22
CA LEU A 141 1.11 -0.18 4.07
C LEU A 141 1.48 1.04 4.92
N LEU A 142 1.36 2.24 4.36
CA LEU A 142 1.66 3.50 5.03
C LEU A 142 0.73 3.81 6.20
N ALA A 143 -0.51 3.32 6.16
CA ALA A 143 -1.60 3.78 7.02
C ALA A 143 -2.31 2.69 7.82
N GLU A 144 -2.26 1.44 7.36
CA GLU A 144 -3.09 0.33 7.80
C GLU A 144 -2.24 -0.94 8.01
N THR A 145 -2.80 -1.92 8.71
CA THR A 145 -2.21 -3.26 8.84
C THR A 145 -2.91 -4.18 7.85
N LEU A 146 -2.15 -4.92 7.03
CA LEU A 146 -2.71 -5.76 5.98
C LEU A 146 -3.39 -7.06 6.47
N ALA A 147 -3.30 -7.36 7.76
CA ALA A 147 -3.73 -8.63 8.38
C ALA A 147 -5.25 -8.86 8.43
N GLY A 148 -6.06 -7.91 7.96
CA GLY A 148 -7.46 -7.74 8.37
C GLY A 148 -8.37 -8.97 8.32
N GLU A 149 -8.16 -9.95 7.44
CA GLU A 149 -9.10 -11.09 7.27
C GLU A 149 -8.43 -12.41 6.83
N ARG A 150 -7.10 -12.51 6.85
CA ARG A 150 -6.38 -13.62 6.17
C ARG A 150 -5.83 -14.63 7.18
N ARG A 151 -6.33 -15.86 7.14
CA ARG A 151 -5.65 -17.01 7.78
C ARG A 151 -4.45 -17.37 6.91
N LEU A 152 -3.24 -17.12 7.43
CA LEU A 152 -2.06 -17.74 6.85
C LEU A 152 -2.10 -19.26 7.14
N PRO A 153 -1.58 -20.09 6.23
CA PRO A 153 -1.40 -21.52 6.49
C PRO A 153 -0.47 -21.77 7.68
#